data_AF-A0A2S7CL09-F1
#
_entry.id   AF-A0A2S7CL09-F1
#
_cell.length_a   1.000
_cell.length_b   1.000
_cell.length_c   1.000
_cell.angle_alpha   90.00
_cell.angle_beta   90.00
_cell.angle_gamma   90.00
#
_symmetry.space_group_name_H-M   'P 1'
#
loop_
_entity.id
_entity.type
_entity.pdbx_description
1 polymer ?
#
loop_
_entity_poly.entity_id
_entity_poly.type
_entity_poly.pdbx_seq_one_letter_code
_entity_poly.pdbx_strand_id
1 'polypeptide(L)'
;MRYVLIALLVLSSGAHAWHPQYPPWSRPPAGSQCPVAELPAEEGRAQWEGITHFRDAGTVLAMDNRGAAPTLQVQDAAGRVQLAAVELGGGLLGFHGVERADLNGDGRADYVVTLGSGGVGLAGGNAWRIVVLSQGDRYRALRVPTHEPSADDYRRVPGRRGCALLQLSVITADPAATRDRRWHTFWVYRLVRFQGTRAVEANTALPGLPNWILYTHRAGNSAPTTLLGEAAKARLWNDAARERVTVLP
;
A
#
# COMPACT_ATOMS: atom_id res chain seq x y z
N MET A 1 -6.57 48.05 -20.76
CA MET A 1 -6.39 47.23 -19.56
C MET A 1 -6.78 45.80 -19.88
N ARG A 2 -5.80 44.88 -19.97
CA ARG A 2 -6.03 43.43 -20.14
C ARG A 2 -5.43 42.75 -18.91
N TYR A 3 -6.27 42.13 -18.09
CA TYR A 3 -5.82 41.29 -16.97
C TYR A 3 -5.41 39.93 -17.53
N VAL A 4 -4.14 39.57 -17.34
CA VAL A 4 -3.65 38.20 -17.56
C VAL A 4 -3.80 37.47 -16.24
N LEU A 5 -4.70 36.49 -16.21
CA LEU A 5 -4.88 35.58 -15.08
C LEU A 5 -3.78 34.52 -15.16
N ILE A 6 -2.75 34.64 -14.32
CA ILE A 6 -1.72 33.60 -14.17
C ILE A 6 -2.28 32.55 -13.21
N ALA A 7 -2.64 31.39 -13.76
CA ALA A 7 -2.97 30.21 -12.96
C ALA A 7 -1.67 29.62 -12.38
N LEU A 8 -1.49 29.75 -11.06
CA LEU A 8 -0.45 29.03 -10.32
C LEU A 8 -0.84 27.54 -10.26
N LEU A 9 -0.18 26.74 -11.10
CA LEU A 9 -0.08 25.30 -10.92
C LEU A 9 0.71 25.05 -9.62
N VAL A 10 0.00 24.73 -8.55
CA VAL A 10 0.60 24.15 -7.35
C VAL A 10 0.99 22.73 -7.72
N LEU A 11 2.25 22.54 -8.11
CA LEU A 11 2.89 21.24 -8.11
C LEU A 11 2.98 20.79 -6.64
N SER A 12 2.13 19.85 -6.24
CA SER A 12 2.25 19.17 -4.96
C SER A 12 3.49 18.26 -4.99
N SER A 13 4.68 18.83 -4.82
CA SER A 13 5.90 18.09 -4.55
C SER A 13 5.91 17.70 -3.07
N GLY A 14 5.12 16.69 -2.72
CA GLY A 14 5.01 16.13 -1.39
C GLY A 14 5.49 14.68 -1.31
N ALA A 15 6.44 14.26 -2.15
CA ALA A 15 7.11 12.98 -1.98
C ALA A 15 8.23 13.11 -0.94
N HIS A 16 7.85 13.15 0.34
CA HIS A 16 8.84 13.02 1.43
C HIS A 16 9.29 11.56 1.52
N ALA A 17 10.36 11.24 0.80
CA ALA A 17 11.00 9.94 0.91
C ALA A 17 11.88 9.88 2.16
N TRP A 18 11.61 8.92 3.04
CA TRP A 18 12.19 8.85 4.40
C TRP A 18 13.46 7.97 4.51
N HIS A 19 13.84 7.30 3.43
CA HIS A 19 15.05 6.49 3.30
C HIS A 19 15.66 6.78 1.92
N PRO A 20 16.94 6.41 1.65
CA PRO A 20 17.40 6.38 0.26
C PRO A 20 16.39 5.53 -0.52
N GLN A 21 15.57 6.16 -1.35
CA GLN A 21 14.69 5.44 -2.25
C GLN A 21 15.63 4.58 -3.08
N TYR A 22 15.60 3.28 -2.87
CA TYR A 22 16.23 2.36 -3.79
C TYR A 22 15.21 2.13 -4.89
N PRO A 23 14.89 3.19 -5.66
CA PRO A 23 13.53 3.44 -6.10
C PRO A 23 13.13 2.25 -6.93
N PRO A 24 12.24 1.41 -6.42
CA PRO A 24 11.69 0.41 -7.28
C PRO A 24 10.62 1.30 -7.98
N TRP A 25 10.92 1.70 -9.22
CA TRP A 25 10.27 2.70 -10.10
C TRP A 25 11.08 3.99 -10.37
N SER A 26 11.72 4.04 -11.54
CA SER A 26 11.82 5.29 -12.32
C SER A 26 10.65 5.48 -13.29
N ARG A 27 9.79 4.46 -13.45
CA ARG A 27 8.71 4.42 -14.45
C ARG A 27 7.54 3.57 -13.96
N PRO A 28 6.60 4.12 -13.17
CA PRO A 28 5.41 3.40 -12.73
C PRO A 28 4.75 2.55 -13.83
N PRO A 29 4.13 1.39 -13.49
CA PRO A 29 3.58 0.50 -14.50
C PRO A 29 2.50 1.23 -15.29
N ALA A 30 2.40 0.90 -16.58
CA ALA A 30 1.47 1.56 -17.48
C ALA A 30 0.03 1.48 -16.94
N GLY A 31 -0.67 2.61 -16.95
CA GLY A 31 -2.02 2.76 -16.40
C GLY A 31 -2.19 4.11 -15.74
N SER A 32 -3.40 4.66 -15.81
CA SER A 32 -3.74 5.89 -15.12
C SER A 32 -3.78 5.66 -13.61
N GLN A 33 -3.24 6.61 -12.85
CA GLN A 33 -3.38 6.66 -11.40
C GLN A 33 -4.86 6.69 -11.00
N CYS A 34 -5.12 6.08 -9.86
CA CYS A 34 -6.41 6.15 -9.21
C CYS A 34 -6.54 7.44 -8.40
N PRO A 35 -7.77 7.99 -8.25
CA PRO A 35 -7.98 9.15 -7.39
C PRO A 35 -7.91 8.68 -5.94
N VAL A 36 -6.89 9.14 -5.24
CA VAL A 36 -6.69 8.89 -3.81
C VAL A 36 -6.52 10.23 -3.13
N ALA A 37 -7.16 10.39 -1.98
CA ALA A 37 -7.04 11.58 -1.15
C ALA A 37 -6.39 11.20 0.17
N GLU A 38 -5.43 12.00 0.64
CA GLU A 38 -4.98 11.90 2.01
C GLU A 38 -6.12 12.36 2.94
N LEU A 39 -6.31 11.63 4.04
CA LEU A 39 -7.26 11.96 5.08
C LEU A 39 -6.49 12.47 6.31
N PRO A 40 -6.51 13.78 6.58
CA PRO A 40 -5.76 14.35 7.70
C PRO A 40 -6.37 13.95 9.04
N ALA A 41 -5.53 13.87 10.07
CA ALA A 41 -5.98 13.74 11.44
C ALA A 41 -6.76 15.00 11.87
N GLU A 42 -7.85 14.84 12.62
CA GLU A 42 -8.62 15.96 13.16
C GLU A 42 -7.77 16.81 14.10
N GLU A 43 -6.89 16.17 14.85
CA GLU A 43 -5.98 16.81 15.78
C GLU A 43 -4.76 17.44 15.08
N GLY A 44 -4.74 17.46 13.73
CA GLY A 44 -3.66 17.97 12.89
C GLY A 44 -2.43 17.05 12.80
N ARG A 45 -2.30 16.08 13.71
CA ARG A 45 -1.26 15.04 13.69
C ARG A 45 -1.71 13.79 14.44
N ALA A 46 -1.06 12.67 14.14
CA ALA A 46 -1.21 11.45 14.93
C ALA A 46 -0.70 11.64 16.36
N GLN A 47 -1.47 11.15 17.33
CA GLN A 47 -1.18 11.24 18.75
C GLN A 47 -0.29 10.07 19.18
N TRP A 48 0.82 10.37 19.86
CA TRP A 48 1.75 9.33 20.36
C TRP A 48 1.13 8.47 21.44
N GLU A 49 0.42 9.09 22.38
CA GLU A 49 -0.27 8.43 23.49
C GLU A 49 -1.70 8.95 23.51
N GLY A 50 -2.60 8.25 22.83
CA GLY A 50 -3.99 8.69 22.72
C GLY A 50 -4.71 8.06 21.54
N ILE A 51 -5.86 8.65 21.22
CA ILE A 51 -6.66 8.28 20.07
C ILE A 51 -6.53 9.40 19.04
N THR A 52 -6.19 9.05 17.81
CA THR A 52 -6.21 9.95 16.65
C THR A 52 -7.48 9.70 15.87
N HIS A 53 -8.20 10.75 15.51
CA HIS A 53 -9.41 10.62 14.70
C HIS A 53 -9.18 11.09 13.28
N PHE A 54 -9.79 10.38 12.34
CA PHE A 54 -9.88 10.79 10.94
C PHE A 54 -11.36 10.74 10.54
N ARG A 55 -11.90 11.85 10.07
CA ARG A 55 -13.31 11.95 9.66
C ARG A 55 -13.46 12.09 8.18
N ASP A 56 -14.34 11.28 7.62
CA ASP A 56 -14.76 11.36 6.22
C ASP A 56 -16.29 11.23 6.14
N ALA A 57 -16.95 12.34 5.80
CA ALA A 57 -18.39 12.46 5.73
C ALA A 57 -19.11 11.93 6.99
N GLY A 58 -19.59 10.68 6.94
CA GLY A 58 -20.32 10.01 8.02
C GLY A 58 -19.54 8.90 8.72
N THR A 59 -18.24 8.77 8.46
CA THR A 59 -17.38 7.71 8.99
C THR A 59 -16.23 8.31 9.79
N VAL A 60 -15.92 7.68 10.92
CA VAL A 60 -14.83 8.04 11.83
C VAL A 60 -13.90 6.85 11.94
N LEU A 61 -12.63 7.06 11.60
CA LEU A 61 -11.56 6.12 11.91
C LEU A 61 -10.90 6.59 13.21
N ALA A 62 -10.91 5.72 14.22
CA ALA A 62 -10.27 5.97 15.50
C ALA A 62 -9.05 5.06 15.61
N MET A 63 -7.86 5.65 15.56
CA MET A 63 -6.59 4.95 15.76
C MET A 63 -6.15 5.12 17.21
N ASP A 64 -6.23 4.06 18.00
CA ASP A 64 -5.87 4.05 19.42
C ASP A 64 -4.43 3.55 19.61
N ASN A 65 -3.57 4.42 20.12
CA ASN A 65 -2.15 4.20 20.33
C ASN A 65 -1.79 4.06 21.82
N ARG A 66 -2.77 3.89 22.71
CA ARG A 66 -2.53 3.77 24.16
C ARG A 66 -2.06 2.36 24.57
N GLY A 67 -2.25 1.36 23.70
CA GLY A 67 -1.87 -0.02 23.94
C GLY A 67 -0.45 -0.36 23.47
N ALA A 68 -0.05 -1.62 23.65
CA ALA A 68 1.24 -2.12 23.19
C ALA A 68 1.39 -2.09 21.65
N ALA A 69 0.27 -2.22 20.94
CA ALA A 69 0.19 -2.06 19.49
C ALA A 69 -0.95 -1.09 19.15
N PRO A 70 -0.76 -0.23 18.12
CA PRO A 70 -1.83 0.64 17.65
C PRO A 70 -2.97 -0.20 17.07
N THR A 71 -4.19 0.20 17.38
CA THR A 71 -5.41 -0.44 16.85
C THR A 71 -6.22 0.57 16.06
N LEU A 72 -7.02 0.08 15.10
CA LEU A 72 -7.94 0.88 14.32
C LEU A 72 -9.36 0.37 14.50
N GLN A 73 -10.27 1.27 14.85
CA GLN A 73 -11.71 1.02 14.84
C GLN A 73 -12.36 1.95 13.83
N VAL A 74 -13.45 1.50 13.20
CA VAL A 74 -14.28 2.37 12.35
C VAL A 74 -15.68 2.46 12.93
N GLN A 75 -16.17 3.68 13.03
CA GLN A 75 -17.50 4.00 13.53
C GLN A 75 -18.23 4.88 12.51
N ASP A 76 -19.55 4.92 12.59
CA ASP A 76 -20.32 5.97 11.92
C ASP A 76 -20.36 7.26 12.75
N ALA A 77 -20.97 8.32 12.21
CA ALA A 77 -21.12 9.60 12.89
C ALA A 77 -21.94 9.55 14.20
N ALA A 78 -22.74 8.50 14.40
CA ALA A 78 -23.49 8.26 15.63
C ALA A 78 -22.71 7.43 16.66
N GLY A 79 -21.46 7.05 16.35
CA GLY A 79 -20.60 6.23 17.21
C GLY A 79 -20.90 4.74 17.14
N ARG A 80 -21.71 4.28 16.18
CA ARG A 80 -21.98 2.84 15.99
C ARG A 80 -20.78 2.20 15.31
N VAL A 81 -20.28 1.12 15.88
CA VAL A 81 -19.11 0.39 15.37
C VAL A 81 -19.44 -0.28 14.04
N GLN A 82 -18.70 0.08 12.99
CA GLN A 82 -18.77 -0.50 11.65
C GLN A 82 -17.61 -1.47 11.36
N LEU A 83 -16.48 -1.31 12.06
CA LEU A 83 -15.37 -2.25 12.16
C LEU A 83 -14.89 -2.28 13.61
N ALA A 84 -14.81 -3.47 14.23
CA ALA A 84 -14.23 -3.63 15.55
C ALA A 84 -12.73 -3.27 15.56
N ALA A 85 -12.16 -3.01 16.73
CA ALA A 85 -10.74 -2.66 16.80
C ALA A 85 -9.85 -3.79 16.24
N VAL A 86 -9.01 -3.46 15.26
CA VAL A 86 -8.03 -4.37 14.67
C VAL A 86 -6.61 -3.86 14.92
N GLU A 87 -5.68 -4.77 15.23
CA GLU A 87 -4.28 -4.42 15.39
C GLU A 87 -3.60 -4.12 14.04
N LEU A 88 -2.85 -3.03 13.99
CA LEU A 88 -2.18 -2.59 12.76
C LEU A 88 -0.83 -3.28 12.53
N GLY A 89 -0.29 -3.98 13.52
CA GLY A 89 0.89 -4.83 13.41
C GLY A 89 2.25 -4.11 13.37
N GLY A 90 2.27 -2.79 13.12
CA GLY A 90 3.44 -1.92 13.24
C GLY A 90 3.36 -0.99 14.46
N GLY A 91 4.44 -0.26 14.75
CA GLY A 91 4.43 0.79 15.78
C GLY A 91 4.09 2.16 15.19
N LEU A 92 3.67 3.12 16.03
CA LEU A 92 3.33 4.47 15.59
C LEU A 92 4.53 5.23 14.98
N LEU A 93 5.77 4.86 15.33
CA LEU A 93 6.98 5.39 14.68
C LEU A 93 6.98 5.14 13.16
N GLY A 94 6.26 4.13 12.70
CA GLY A 94 6.06 3.85 11.29
C GLY A 94 4.79 4.45 10.70
N PHE A 95 3.98 5.23 11.41
CA PHE A 95 2.74 5.74 10.85
C PHE A 95 3.00 6.76 9.72
N HIS A 96 2.44 6.49 8.55
CA HIS A 96 2.61 7.33 7.35
C HIS A 96 1.38 8.15 6.98
N GLY A 97 0.19 7.74 7.43
CA GLY A 97 -1.04 8.43 7.10
C GLY A 97 -2.22 7.51 6.87
N VAL A 98 -3.35 8.16 6.56
CA VAL A 98 -4.59 7.53 6.15
C VAL A 98 -4.94 8.04 4.76
N GLU A 99 -5.24 7.12 3.85
CA GLU A 99 -5.60 7.40 2.46
C GLU A 99 -7.05 6.96 2.24
N ARG A 100 -7.80 7.75 1.46
CA ARG A 100 -9.20 7.51 1.08
C ARG A 100 -9.28 7.21 -0.42
N ALA A 101 -9.97 6.14 -0.78
CA ALA A 101 -10.21 5.75 -2.17
C ALA A 101 -11.49 4.92 -2.30
N ASP A 102 -11.99 4.73 -3.53
CA ASP A 102 -12.95 3.65 -3.83
C ASP A 102 -12.12 2.48 -4.37
N LEU A 103 -11.84 1.47 -3.52
CA LEU A 103 -10.98 0.34 -3.85
C LEU A 103 -11.79 -0.84 -4.41
N ASN A 104 -12.95 -1.12 -3.83
CA ASN A 104 -13.79 -2.25 -4.21
C ASN A 104 -14.81 -1.93 -5.35
N GLY A 105 -14.98 -0.65 -5.70
CA GLY A 105 -15.83 -0.17 -6.79
C GLY A 105 -17.31 -0.02 -6.44
N ASP A 106 -17.68 -0.03 -5.15
CA ASP A 106 -19.07 0.10 -4.69
C ASP A 106 -19.53 1.58 -4.54
N GLY A 107 -18.60 2.53 -4.71
CA GLY A 107 -18.86 3.97 -4.64
C GLY A 107 -18.90 4.52 -3.21
N ARG A 108 -18.74 3.69 -2.18
CA ARG A 108 -18.48 4.10 -0.81
C ARG A 108 -16.97 4.24 -0.59
N ALA A 109 -16.59 5.09 0.35
CA ALA A 109 -15.17 5.30 0.67
C ALA A 109 -14.61 4.07 1.38
N ASP A 110 -13.48 3.59 0.88
CA ASP A 110 -12.54 2.68 1.51
C ASP A 110 -11.33 3.46 2.01
N TYR A 111 -10.61 2.87 2.97
CA TYR A 111 -9.48 3.52 3.61
C TYR A 111 -8.25 2.63 3.61
N VAL A 112 -7.07 3.24 3.56
CA VAL A 112 -5.79 2.56 3.75
C VAL A 112 -5.01 3.28 4.83
N VAL A 113 -4.69 2.57 5.90
CA VAL A 113 -3.79 3.05 6.95
C VAL A 113 -2.43 2.41 6.75
N THR A 114 -1.39 3.24 6.62
CA THR A 114 -0.03 2.74 6.31
C THR A 114 0.88 2.85 7.52
N LEU A 115 1.48 1.71 7.91
CA LEU A 115 2.50 1.64 8.95
C LEU A 115 3.79 1.00 8.41
N GLY A 116 4.88 1.74 8.41
CA GLY A 116 6.23 1.23 8.17
C GLY A 116 6.77 0.42 9.34
N SER A 117 7.83 -0.34 9.09
CA SER A 117 8.49 -1.19 10.07
C SER A 117 9.32 -0.41 11.08
N GLY A 118 9.80 0.79 10.72
CA GLY A 118 10.77 1.55 11.49
C GLY A 118 12.17 0.91 11.54
N GLY A 119 12.42 -0.13 10.73
CA GLY A 119 13.71 -0.81 10.64
C GLY A 119 14.79 0.00 9.90
N VAL A 120 15.97 -0.60 9.74
CA VAL A 120 17.11 0.01 9.01
C VAL A 120 17.43 -0.72 7.72
N GLY A 121 18.07 -0.03 6.77
CA GLY A 121 18.44 -0.60 5.47
C GLY A 121 17.23 -1.12 4.70
N LEU A 122 17.37 -2.29 4.07
CA LEU A 122 16.27 -2.94 3.35
C LEU A 122 15.12 -3.35 4.26
N ALA A 123 15.28 -3.43 5.58
CA ALA A 123 14.15 -3.68 6.47
C ALA A 123 13.31 -2.42 6.70
N GLY A 124 13.90 -1.23 6.59
CA GLY A 124 13.23 0.06 6.84
C GLY A 124 12.12 0.38 5.84
N GLY A 125 12.22 -0.12 4.61
CA GLY A 125 11.16 0.03 3.63
C GLY A 125 9.96 -0.91 3.84
N ASN A 126 10.03 -1.91 4.74
CA ASN A 126 8.89 -2.79 4.98
C ASN A 126 7.73 -1.99 5.58
N ALA A 127 6.51 -2.27 5.13
CA ALA A 127 5.31 -1.64 5.63
C ALA A 127 4.10 -2.56 5.54
N TRP A 128 3.07 -2.23 6.32
CA TRP A 128 1.76 -2.85 6.30
C TRP A 128 0.73 -1.81 5.94
N ARG A 129 -0.02 -2.10 4.87
CA ARG A 129 -1.21 -1.35 4.49
C ARG A 129 -2.44 -2.06 5.05
N ILE A 130 -3.09 -1.44 6.01
CA ILE A 130 -4.35 -1.89 6.58
C ILE A 130 -5.46 -1.33 5.70
N VAL A 131 -5.96 -2.17 4.81
CA VAL A 131 -6.98 -1.84 3.84
C VAL A 131 -8.35 -2.12 4.47
N VAL A 132 -9.12 -1.06 4.67
CA VAL A 132 -10.46 -1.09 5.24
C VAL A 132 -11.49 -0.93 4.12
N LEU A 133 -12.13 -2.03 3.76
CA LEU A 133 -13.07 -2.13 2.66
C LEU A 133 -14.50 -2.06 3.17
N SER A 134 -15.28 -1.19 2.54
CA SER A 134 -16.71 -1.05 2.76
C SER A 134 -17.46 -2.34 2.38
N GLN A 135 -18.51 -2.65 3.13
CA GLN A 135 -19.42 -3.76 2.88
C GLN A 135 -20.81 -3.44 3.45
N GLY A 136 -21.68 -2.86 2.63
CA GLY A 136 -23.00 -2.42 3.09
C GLY A 136 -22.87 -1.34 4.15
N ASP A 137 -23.39 -1.59 5.36
CA ASP A 137 -23.33 -0.70 6.53
C ASP A 137 -22.09 -0.92 7.42
N ARG A 138 -21.22 -1.86 7.06
CA ARG A 138 -20.02 -2.25 7.82
C ARG A 138 -18.75 -2.10 6.99
N TYR A 139 -17.63 -2.41 7.62
CA TYR A 139 -16.31 -2.48 7.01
C TYR A 139 -15.63 -3.82 7.34
N ARG A 140 -14.65 -4.19 6.52
CA ARG A 140 -13.76 -5.33 6.75
C ARG A 140 -12.32 -4.92 6.51
N ALA A 141 -11.41 -5.34 7.37
CA ALA A 141 -10.01 -5.02 7.26
C ALA A 141 -9.17 -6.18 6.70
N LEU A 142 -8.21 -5.83 5.86
CA LEU A 142 -7.17 -6.70 5.33
C LEU A 142 -5.82 -6.07 5.62
N ARG A 143 -4.83 -6.87 6.00
CA ARG A 143 -3.43 -6.44 6.02
C ARG A 143 -2.77 -6.83 4.70
N VAL A 144 -2.25 -5.85 3.98
CA VAL A 144 -1.45 -6.04 2.77
C VAL A 144 0.00 -5.69 3.09
N PRO A 145 0.90 -6.68 3.24
CA PRO A 145 2.32 -6.41 3.42
C PRO A 145 2.90 -5.83 2.13
N THR A 146 3.70 -4.78 2.24
CA THR A 146 4.31 -4.12 1.10
C THR A 146 5.68 -3.57 1.47
N HIS A 147 6.38 -3.04 0.48
CA HIS A 147 7.65 -2.36 0.66
C HIS A 147 7.57 -0.97 0.02
N GLU A 148 8.14 0.04 0.67
CA GLU A 148 8.18 1.45 0.24
C GLU A 148 6.84 1.94 -0.35
N PRO A 149 5.73 1.87 0.42
CA PRO A 149 4.42 2.28 -0.06
C PRO A 149 4.42 3.76 -0.46
N SER A 150 3.71 4.07 -1.54
CA SER A 150 3.52 5.44 -2.03
C SER A 150 2.12 5.66 -2.58
N ALA A 151 1.71 6.93 -2.71
CA ALA A 151 0.47 7.29 -3.38
C ALA A 151 0.45 6.88 -4.87
N ASP A 152 1.61 6.60 -5.47
CA ASP A 152 1.70 6.10 -6.84
C ASP A 152 1.32 4.62 -6.99
N ASP A 153 1.12 3.89 -5.90
CA ASP A 153 0.77 2.47 -5.97
C ASP A 153 -0.67 2.23 -6.42
N TYR A 154 -1.53 3.25 -6.42
CA TYR A 154 -2.94 3.11 -6.76
C TYR A 154 -3.16 3.20 -8.28
N ARG A 155 -3.71 2.12 -8.85
CA ARG A 155 -3.91 1.96 -10.30
C ARG A 155 -5.36 1.76 -10.65
N ARG A 156 -5.80 2.43 -11.72
CA ARG A 156 -7.06 2.05 -12.39
C ARG A 156 -6.84 0.77 -13.18
N VAL A 157 -7.81 -0.13 -13.11
CA VAL A 157 -7.88 -1.32 -13.95
C VAL A 157 -8.84 -1.06 -15.11
N PRO A 158 -8.42 -1.19 -16.38
CA PRO A 158 -9.31 -0.97 -17.53
C PRO A 158 -10.60 -1.80 -17.46
N GLY A 159 -11.73 -1.16 -17.74
CA GLY A 159 -13.04 -1.82 -17.74
C GLY A 159 -13.56 -2.25 -16.36
N ARG A 160 -12.92 -1.81 -15.26
CA ARG A 160 -13.33 -2.13 -13.89
C ARG A 160 -13.53 -0.84 -13.09
N ARG A 161 -14.47 -0.91 -12.14
CA ARG A 161 -14.63 0.09 -11.09
C ARG A 161 -13.67 -0.20 -9.94
N GLY A 162 -13.47 0.81 -9.11
CA GLY A 162 -12.54 0.75 -7.99
C GLY A 162 -11.08 0.85 -8.39
N CYS A 163 -10.24 0.86 -7.37
CA CYS A 163 -8.80 1.02 -7.47
C CYS A 163 -8.08 -0.26 -7.08
N ALA A 164 -7.05 -0.61 -7.84
CA ALA A 164 -6.12 -1.66 -7.50
C ALA A 164 -4.89 -1.06 -6.80
N LEU A 165 -4.29 -1.87 -5.94
CA LEU A 165 -3.07 -1.54 -5.21
C LEU A 165 -1.90 -2.30 -5.84
N LEU A 166 -0.85 -1.59 -6.18
CA LEU A 166 0.43 -2.18 -6.52
C LEU A 166 1.12 -2.60 -5.23
N GLN A 167 1.27 -3.90 -5.04
CA GLN A 167 2.01 -4.49 -3.93
C GLN A 167 3.46 -4.69 -4.37
N LEU A 168 4.39 -4.12 -3.62
CA LEU A 168 5.81 -4.44 -3.74
C LEU A 168 6.22 -5.43 -2.66
N SER A 169 6.87 -6.51 -3.07
CA SER A 169 7.49 -7.48 -2.16
C SER A 169 8.99 -7.58 -2.41
N VAL A 170 9.73 -7.87 -1.34
CA VAL A 170 11.15 -8.24 -1.39
C VAL A 170 11.25 -9.74 -1.29
N ILE A 171 11.87 -10.38 -2.27
CA ILE A 171 12.07 -11.83 -2.28
C ILE A 171 13.54 -12.13 -2.50
N THR A 172 14.13 -12.90 -1.59
CA THR A 172 15.50 -13.40 -1.73
C THR A 172 15.47 -14.81 -2.29
N ALA A 173 16.26 -15.05 -3.33
CA ALA A 173 16.42 -16.36 -3.95
C ALA A 173 17.79 -16.93 -3.61
N ASP A 174 17.81 -18.22 -3.30
CA ASP A 174 19.03 -19.00 -3.12
C ASP A 174 19.76 -19.28 -4.44
N PRO A 175 21.03 -19.71 -4.39
CA PRO A 175 21.80 -20.12 -5.57
C PRO A 175 21.16 -21.22 -6.44
N ALA A 176 20.30 -22.08 -5.89
CA ALA A 176 19.65 -23.12 -6.67
C ALA A 176 18.48 -22.59 -7.50
N ALA A 177 17.94 -21.42 -7.16
CA ALA A 177 16.88 -20.75 -7.92
C ALA A 177 17.40 -19.86 -9.06
N THR A 178 18.66 -19.43 -9.00
CA THR A 178 19.22 -18.40 -9.90
C THR A 178 20.13 -19.00 -10.97
N ARG A 179 20.11 -18.42 -12.18
CA ARG A 179 20.89 -18.92 -13.32
C ARG A 179 22.40 -18.81 -13.12
N ASP A 180 22.86 -17.83 -12.35
CA ASP A 180 24.27 -17.58 -12.06
C ASP A 180 24.76 -18.26 -10.76
N ARG A 181 23.88 -19.01 -10.08
CA ARG A 181 24.18 -19.73 -8.84
C ARG A 181 24.67 -18.84 -7.70
N ARG A 182 24.07 -17.66 -7.57
CA ARG A 182 24.35 -16.72 -6.47
C ARG A 182 23.06 -16.33 -5.76
N TRP A 183 23.23 -15.90 -4.52
CA TRP A 183 22.15 -15.25 -3.77
C TRP A 183 21.79 -13.92 -4.42
N HIS A 184 20.50 -13.71 -4.64
CA HIS A 184 19.98 -12.45 -5.17
C HIS A 184 18.69 -12.07 -4.47
N THR A 185 18.48 -10.77 -4.32
CA THR A 185 17.22 -10.22 -3.84
C THR A 185 16.50 -9.56 -5.02
N PHE A 186 15.19 -9.67 -5.03
CA PHE A 186 14.33 -9.17 -6.10
C PHE A 186 13.23 -8.29 -5.53
N TRP A 187 12.99 -7.18 -6.21
CA TRP A 187 11.74 -6.44 -6.13
C TRP A 187 10.70 -7.18 -6.94
N VAL A 188 9.55 -7.45 -6.35
CA VAL A 188 8.45 -8.16 -7.00
C VAL A 188 7.19 -7.34 -6.90
N TYR A 189 6.76 -6.82 -8.05
CA TYR A 189 5.53 -6.07 -8.18
C TYR A 189 4.38 -6.94 -8.60
N ARG A 190 3.26 -6.77 -7.91
CA ARG A 190 2.00 -7.38 -8.29
C ARG A 190 0.84 -6.41 -8.12
N LEU A 191 -0.21 -6.64 -8.88
CA LEU A 191 -1.45 -5.91 -8.76
C LEU A 191 -2.40 -6.68 -7.86
N VAL A 192 -2.89 -6.03 -6.82
CA VAL A 192 -3.95 -6.53 -5.94
C VAL A 192 -5.20 -5.71 -6.20
N ARG A 193 -6.31 -6.36 -6.54
CA ARG A 193 -7.63 -5.75 -6.68
C ARG A 193 -8.52 -6.21 -5.54
N PHE A 194 -9.51 -5.41 -5.20
CA PHE A 194 -10.51 -5.75 -4.20
C PHE A 194 -11.83 -6.12 -4.88
N GLN A 195 -12.40 -7.27 -4.51
CA GLN A 195 -13.69 -7.77 -4.99
C GLN A 195 -14.61 -7.94 -3.79
N GLY A 196 -15.51 -6.98 -3.58
CA GLY A 196 -16.17 -6.81 -2.28
C GLY A 196 -15.08 -6.65 -1.22
N THR A 197 -15.05 -7.55 -0.24
CA THR A 197 -14.08 -7.49 0.86
C THR A 197 -12.91 -8.47 0.75
N ARG A 198 -12.62 -8.96 -0.46
CA ARG A 198 -11.51 -9.90 -0.72
C ARG A 198 -10.45 -9.24 -1.60
N ALA A 199 -9.18 -9.41 -1.23
CA ALA A 199 -8.06 -9.13 -2.11
C ALA A 199 -7.88 -10.27 -3.13
N VAL A 200 -7.71 -9.92 -4.40
CA VAL A 200 -7.50 -10.85 -5.50
C VAL A 200 -6.37 -10.33 -6.37
N GLU A 201 -5.44 -11.20 -6.73
CA GLU A 201 -4.39 -10.83 -7.66
C GLU A 201 -4.93 -10.55 -9.06
N ALA A 202 -4.43 -9.48 -9.68
CA ALA A 202 -4.90 -8.99 -10.97
C ALA A 202 -3.74 -8.64 -11.92
N ASN A 203 -2.61 -9.36 -11.83
CA ASN A 203 -1.40 -9.07 -12.62
C ASN A 203 -1.65 -8.99 -14.13
N THR A 204 -2.56 -9.81 -14.66
CA THR A 204 -2.89 -9.80 -16.10
C THR A 204 -3.67 -8.57 -16.55
N ALA A 205 -4.13 -7.74 -15.60
CA ALA A 205 -4.94 -6.57 -15.90
C ALA A 205 -4.11 -5.34 -16.29
N LEU A 206 -2.80 -5.34 -16.02
CA LEU A 206 -1.87 -4.29 -16.46
C LEU A 206 -0.63 -4.94 -17.09
N PRO A 207 -0.15 -4.44 -18.24
CA PRO A 207 1.01 -5.01 -18.90
C PRO A 207 2.27 -4.86 -18.04
N GLY A 208 3.13 -5.87 -18.10
CA GLY A 208 4.41 -5.89 -17.36
C GLY A 208 4.32 -6.45 -15.94
N LEU A 209 3.15 -6.91 -15.48
CA LEU A 209 2.99 -7.56 -14.18
C LEU A 209 2.78 -9.09 -14.31
N PRO A 210 3.24 -9.90 -13.33
CA PRO A 210 4.12 -9.50 -12.23
C PRO A 210 5.50 -9.09 -12.74
N ASN A 211 6.10 -8.04 -12.16
CA ASN A 211 7.43 -7.60 -12.54
C ASN A 211 8.45 -8.03 -11.48
N TRP A 212 9.44 -8.83 -11.87
CA TRP A 212 10.54 -9.25 -11.01
C TRP A 212 11.79 -8.49 -11.43
N ILE A 213 12.31 -7.63 -10.58
CA ILE A 213 13.49 -6.79 -10.88
C ILE A 213 14.59 -7.16 -9.89
N LEU A 214 15.82 -7.35 -10.39
CA LEU A 214 16.97 -7.56 -9.52
C LEU A 214 17.19 -6.34 -8.63
N TYR A 215 17.25 -6.54 -7.32
CA TYR A 215 17.63 -5.50 -6.38
C TYR A 215 19.07 -5.06 -6.65
N THR A 216 19.25 -3.77 -6.92
CA THR A 216 20.57 -3.14 -7.08
C THR A 216 20.54 -1.76 -6.45
N HIS A 217 21.69 -1.26 -5.98
CA HIS A 217 21.83 0.12 -5.50
C HIS A 217 21.72 1.18 -6.61
N ARG A 218 21.56 0.77 -7.88
CA ARG A 218 21.47 1.67 -9.03
C ARG A 218 20.06 2.26 -9.14
N ALA A 219 19.97 3.59 -9.08
CA ALA A 219 18.73 4.31 -9.33
C ALA A 219 18.17 4.00 -10.73
N GLY A 220 16.84 3.87 -10.80
CA GLY A 220 16.10 3.67 -12.05
C GLY A 220 16.23 2.29 -12.69
N ASN A 221 16.76 1.29 -11.98
CA ASN A 221 16.68 -0.09 -12.42
C ASN A 221 15.22 -0.57 -12.36
N SER A 222 14.62 -0.79 -13.53
CA SER A 222 13.24 -1.28 -13.69
C SER A 222 13.15 -2.47 -14.65
N ALA A 223 14.30 -2.98 -15.10
CA ALA A 223 14.36 -4.05 -16.07
C ALA A 223 13.94 -5.38 -15.41
N PRO A 224 13.05 -6.16 -16.06
CA PRO A 224 12.76 -7.51 -15.62
C PRO A 224 14.03 -8.35 -15.53
N THR A 225 14.17 -9.11 -14.45
CA THR A 225 15.32 -9.98 -14.24
C THR A 225 15.34 -11.12 -15.25
N THR A 226 16.54 -11.44 -15.70
CA THR A 226 16.85 -12.63 -16.48
C THR A 226 17.46 -13.74 -15.62
N LEU A 227 17.63 -13.54 -14.30
CA LEU A 227 18.29 -14.51 -13.42
C LEU A 227 17.37 -15.63 -12.92
N LEU A 228 16.05 -15.46 -13.04
CA LEU A 228 15.06 -16.45 -12.60
C LEU A 228 14.25 -16.97 -13.81
N GLY A 229 14.05 -18.29 -13.87
CA GLY A 229 13.02 -18.89 -14.72
C GLY A 229 11.63 -18.82 -14.09
N GLU A 230 10.58 -19.00 -14.88
CA GLU A 230 9.19 -18.89 -14.42
C GLU A 230 8.84 -19.88 -13.30
N ALA A 231 9.36 -21.11 -13.36
CA ALA A 231 9.16 -22.10 -12.29
C ALA A 231 9.78 -21.64 -10.95
N ALA A 232 10.96 -21.00 -10.99
CA ALA A 232 11.59 -20.46 -9.79
C ALA A 232 10.81 -19.27 -9.23
N LYS A 233 10.35 -18.35 -10.08
CA LYS A 233 9.47 -17.23 -9.68
C LYS A 233 8.19 -17.73 -9.02
N ALA A 234 7.53 -18.73 -9.62
CA ALA A 234 6.30 -19.31 -9.09
C ALA A 234 6.55 -19.98 -7.72
N ARG A 235 7.62 -20.76 -7.58
CA ARG A 235 8.00 -21.39 -6.30
C ARG A 235 8.26 -20.35 -5.21
N LEU A 236 9.12 -19.37 -5.49
CA LEU A 236 9.47 -18.31 -4.54
C LEU A 236 8.27 -17.45 -4.13
N TRP A 237 7.37 -17.14 -5.07
CA TRP A 237 6.15 -16.41 -4.74
C TRP A 237 5.19 -17.18 -3.83
N ASN A 238 5.11 -18.48 -4.05
CA ASN A 238 4.21 -19.36 -3.32
C ASN A 238 4.81 -19.93 -2.04
N ASP A 239 6.02 -19.50 -1.66
CA ASP A 239 6.64 -19.86 -0.40
C ASP A 239 5.71 -19.54 0.78
N ALA A 240 5.61 -20.47 1.73
CA ALA A 240 4.78 -20.33 2.92
C ALA A 240 5.36 -19.34 3.93
N ALA A 241 6.68 -19.12 3.92
CA ALA A 241 7.35 -18.17 4.80
C ALA A 241 7.15 -16.71 4.37
N ARG A 242 6.69 -16.46 3.13
CA ARG A 242 6.40 -15.11 2.65
C ARG A 242 5.15 -14.57 3.32
N GLU A 243 5.22 -13.33 3.80
CA GLU A 243 4.04 -12.63 4.32
C GLU A 243 2.97 -12.46 3.23
N ARG A 244 1.71 -12.74 3.58
CA ARG A 244 0.58 -12.74 2.65
C ARG A 244 -0.46 -11.72 3.07
N VAL A 245 -1.29 -11.35 2.09
CA VAL A 245 -2.50 -10.59 2.39
C VAL A 245 -3.35 -11.42 3.35
N THR A 246 -3.68 -10.84 4.50
CA THR A 246 -4.36 -11.53 5.59
C THR A 246 -5.62 -10.77 5.97
N VAL A 247 -6.71 -11.50 6.23
CA VAL A 247 -7.94 -10.93 6.77
C VAL A 247 -7.73 -10.65 8.25
N LEU A 248 -8.06 -9.44 8.70
CA LEU A 248 -8.06 -9.10 10.11
C LEU A 248 -9.43 -9.46 10.74
N PRO A 249 -9.45 -9.81 12.04
CA PRO A 249 -10.66 -10.21 12.74
C PRO A 249 -11.75 -9.14 12.76
#